data_AF-A0AAJ6UTZ8-F1
#
_entry.id   AF-A0AAJ6UTZ8-F1
#
_cell.length_a   1.000
_cell.length_b   1.000
_cell.length_c   1.000
_cell.angle_alpha   90.00
_cell.angle_beta   90.00
_cell.angle_gamma   90.00
#
_symmetry.space_group_name_H-M   'P 1'
#
loop_
_entity.id
_entity.type
_entity.pdbx_description
1 polymer ?
#
loop_
_entity_poly.entity_id
_entity_poly.type
_entity_poly.pdbx_seq_one_letter_code
_entity_poly.pdbx_strand_id
1 'polypeptide(L)'
;MPFYIARQAPKLWRKICAETTIEISLVAENRKLLLAGIVFQYIHGLAAHGIHYLHRPGPTLQDAGFFLLPELGQDRAYVSETSFTFIFASFVLWTIHPFVFQNKKIYTVLIWCRVLAYLVACQILRIFTFYSTHLPGPNYHCHEGSKLSRLPHPKSAIELLVINFSRGVNYGCGDLIFSSHMIFTIVFVRTFHKYGTNRCIKQLAWLLAVVQSFLIVASHKHYTVDVVVAWYTVNLVTFFIDKKLPGWHSKESNWEQNASLDVAAATSDLLL
;
A
#
# COMPACT_ATOMS: atom_id res chain seq x y z
N MET A 1 39.81 21.48 -13.32
CA MET A 1 38.74 20.53 -12.95
C MET A 1 37.30 21.09 -12.78
N PRO A 2 36.88 22.29 -13.27
CA PRO A 2 35.45 22.66 -13.28
C PRO A 2 34.67 22.18 -14.52
N PHE A 3 35.34 22.02 -15.67
CA PHE A 3 34.69 21.75 -16.97
C PHE A 3 34.05 20.35 -17.11
N TYR A 4 34.49 19.37 -16.32
CA TYR A 4 33.99 17.99 -16.43
C TYR A 4 32.62 17.82 -15.73
N ILE A 5 32.40 18.54 -14.63
CA ILE A 5 31.13 18.53 -13.86
C ILE A 5 30.01 19.22 -14.66
N ALA A 6 30.34 20.33 -15.34
CA ALA A 6 29.38 21.08 -16.16
C ALA A 6 28.85 20.32 -17.39
N ARG A 7 29.59 19.32 -17.90
CA ARG A 7 29.14 18.46 -19.02
C ARG A 7 28.31 17.25 -18.56
N GLN A 8 28.42 16.81 -17.31
CA GLN A 8 27.63 15.69 -16.76
C GLN A 8 26.20 16.12 -16.38
N ALA A 9 26.03 17.32 -15.81
CA ALA A 9 24.71 17.86 -15.46
C ALA A 9 23.70 17.92 -16.64
N PRO A 10 24.07 18.40 -17.85
CA PRO A 10 23.15 18.42 -18.99
C PRO A 10 22.87 17.03 -19.57
N LYS A 11 23.74 16.03 -19.36
CA LYS A 11 23.47 14.63 -19.75
C LYS A 11 22.53 13.95 -18.76
N LEU A 12 22.73 14.19 -17.46
CA LEU A 12 21.85 13.72 -16.38
C LEU A 12 20.45 14.31 -16.53
N TRP A 13 20.34 15.63 -16.73
CA TRP A 13 19.08 16.33 -16.94
C TRP A 13 18.32 15.79 -18.16
N ARG A 14 19.01 15.61 -19.30
CA ARG A 14 18.42 15.04 -20.51
C ARG A 14 17.87 13.63 -20.31
N LYS A 15 18.60 12.76 -19.60
CA LYS A 15 18.13 11.41 -19.29
C LYS A 15 16.91 11.42 -18.36
N ILE A 16 16.92 12.26 -17.33
CA ILE A 16 15.75 12.45 -16.44
C ILE A 16 14.54 12.92 -17.25
N CYS A 17 14.72 13.89 -18.15
CA CYS A 17 13.63 14.37 -19.01
C CYS A 17 13.09 13.25 -19.91
N ALA A 18 13.96 12.49 -20.59
CA ALA A 18 13.54 11.38 -21.46
C ALA A 18 12.77 10.30 -20.69
N GLU A 19 13.29 9.87 -19.54
CA GLU A 19 12.61 8.88 -18.68
C GLU A 19 11.28 9.40 -18.13
N THR A 20 11.22 10.69 -17.78
CA THR A 20 9.99 11.32 -17.29
C THR A 20 8.94 11.40 -18.39
N THR A 21 9.33 11.71 -19.63
CA THR A 21 8.43 11.70 -20.79
C THR A 21 7.82 10.33 -21.04
N ILE A 22 8.63 9.25 -20.94
CA ILE A 22 8.14 7.88 -21.08
C ILE A 22 7.16 7.54 -19.94
N GLU A 23 7.49 7.84 -18.69
CA GLU A 23 6.59 7.59 -17.56
C GLU A 23 5.28 8.38 -17.70
N ILE A 24 5.31 9.64 -18.17
CA ILE A 24 4.10 10.43 -18.46
C ILE A 24 3.25 9.76 -19.55
N SER A 25 3.88 9.25 -20.62
CA SER A 25 3.18 8.51 -21.68
C SER A 25 2.50 7.27 -21.12
N LEU A 26 3.20 6.51 -20.27
CA LEU A 26 2.65 5.33 -19.60
C LEU A 26 1.49 5.67 -18.64
N VAL A 27 1.57 6.80 -17.93
CA VAL A 27 0.44 7.32 -17.13
C VAL A 27 -0.75 7.60 -18.04
N ALA A 28 -0.54 8.27 -19.18
CA ALA A 28 -1.62 8.62 -20.09
C ALA A 28 -2.30 7.38 -20.68
N GLU A 29 -1.54 6.34 -21.05
CA GLU A 29 -2.06 5.08 -21.55
C GLU A 29 -2.84 4.32 -20.46
N ASN A 30 -2.30 4.25 -19.24
CA ASN A 30 -2.87 3.47 -18.13
C ASN A 30 -3.77 4.31 -17.20
N ARG A 31 -4.12 5.55 -17.58
CA ARG A 31 -4.84 6.52 -16.75
C ARG A 31 -6.14 5.98 -16.18
N LYS A 32 -6.86 5.16 -16.95
CA LYS A 32 -8.15 4.58 -16.53
C LYS A 32 -7.95 3.64 -15.34
N LEU A 33 -6.89 2.82 -15.36
CA LEU A 33 -6.59 1.88 -14.29
C LEU A 33 -6.08 2.59 -13.05
N LEU A 34 -5.16 3.54 -13.23
CA LEU A 34 -4.64 4.35 -12.12
C LEU A 34 -5.77 5.13 -11.43
N LEU A 35 -6.61 5.81 -12.22
CA LEU A 35 -7.76 6.55 -11.70
C LEU A 35 -8.75 5.63 -11.01
N ALA A 36 -9.10 4.48 -11.61
CA ALA A 36 -9.98 3.50 -10.99
C ALA A 36 -9.41 3.00 -9.66
N GLY A 37 -8.11 2.71 -9.60
CA GLY A 37 -7.43 2.30 -8.38
C GLY A 37 -7.51 3.35 -7.28
N ILE A 38 -7.24 4.62 -7.60
CA ILE A 38 -7.31 5.74 -6.64
C ILE A 38 -8.74 6.00 -6.17
N VAL A 39 -9.71 6.03 -7.09
CA VAL A 39 -11.13 6.17 -6.75
C VAL A 39 -11.58 5.03 -5.85
N PHE A 40 -11.10 3.81 -6.10
CA PHE A 40 -11.42 2.67 -5.25
C PHE A 40 -10.80 2.76 -3.85
N GLN A 41 -9.58 3.32 -3.71
CA GLN A 41 -9.02 3.60 -2.37
C GLN A 41 -9.94 4.51 -1.56
N TYR A 42 -10.53 5.51 -2.21
CA TYR A 42 -11.51 6.40 -1.59
C TYR A 42 -12.81 5.66 -1.21
N ILE A 43 -13.35 4.84 -2.12
CA ILE A 43 -14.54 4.01 -1.87
C ILE A 43 -14.31 3.06 -0.69
N HIS A 44 -13.13 2.41 -0.63
CA HIS A 44 -12.76 1.56 0.50
C HIS A 44 -12.68 2.36 1.81
N GLY A 45 -12.10 3.57 1.78
CA GLY A 45 -12.09 4.46 2.94
C GLY A 45 -13.50 4.84 3.40
N LEU A 46 -14.40 5.10 2.45
CA LEU A 46 -15.81 5.40 2.73
C LEU A 46 -16.53 4.21 3.36
N ALA A 47 -16.29 3.00 2.86
CA ALA A 47 -16.82 1.75 3.40
C ALA A 47 -16.32 1.50 4.83
N ALA A 48 -15.02 1.71 5.08
CA ALA A 48 -14.43 1.61 6.42
C ALA A 48 -14.93 2.70 7.38
N HIS A 49 -15.23 3.90 6.89
CA HIS A 49 -15.89 4.93 7.69
C HIS A 49 -17.36 4.57 7.97
N GLY A 50 -18.06 4.02 6.99
CA GLY A 50 -19.45 3.57 7.10
C GLY A 50 -19.64 2.50 8.17
N ILE A 51 -18.73 1.52 8.27
CA ILE A 51 -18.83 0.46 9.28
C ILE A 51 -18.66 0.99 10.72
N HIS A 52 -17.95 2.11 10.90
CA HIS A 52 -17.81 2.74 12.21
C HIS A 52 -19.18 3.19 12.76
N TYR A 53 -20.09 3.69 11.91
CA TYR A 53 -21.45 4.03 12.35
C TYR A 53 -22.27 2.81 12.78
N LEU A 54 -21.95 1.64 12.23
CA LEU A 54 -22.60 0.37 12.56
C LEU A 54 -21.92 -0.32 13.75
N HIS A 55 -20.80 0.21 14.23
CA HIS A 55 -20.02 -0.36 15.30
C HIS A 55 -20.83 -0.44 16.61
N ARG A 56 -20.81 -1.61 17.23
CA ARG A 56 -21.33 -1.83 18.57
C ARG A 56 -20.15 -2.18 19.48
N PRO A 57 -19.81 -1.33 20.46
CA PRO A 57 -18.82 -1.68 21.46
C PRO A 57 -19.31 -2.88 22.25
N GLY A 58 -18.37 -3.70 22.68
CA GLY A 58 -18.59 -4.90 23.46
C GLY A 58 -17.27 -5.36 24.08
N PRO A 59 -17.28 -6.44 24.86
CA PRO A 59 -16.06 -6.99 25.43
C PRO A 59 -15.11 -7.44 24.31
N THR A 60 -13.81 -7.35 24.56
CA THR A 60 -12.78 -7.86 23.66
C THR A 60 -12.94 -9.37 23.47
N LEU A 61 -12.80 -9.83 22.24
CA LEU A 61 -12.87 -11.25 21.93
C LEU A 61 -11.63 -11.98 22.45
N GLN A 62 -11.79 -13.27 22.75
CA GLN A 62 -10.66 -14.14 23.08
C GLN A 62 -9.77 -14.31 21.84
N ASP A 63 -8.52 -13.90 21.96
CA ASP A 63 -7.55 -13.93 20.88
C ASP A 63 -6.23 -14.54 21.34
N ALA A 64 -5.73 -15.50 20.56
CA ALA A 64 -4.50 -16.22 20.90
C ALA A 64 -3.27 -15.29 20.87
N GLY A 65 -3.23 -14.29 19.99
CA GLY A 65 -2.12 -13.36 19.93
C GLY A 65 -2.10 -12.40 21.12
N PHE A 66 -3.26 -11.96 21.61
CA PHE A 66 -3.34 -11.18 22.85
C PHE A 66 -2.91 -11.98 24.09
N PHE A 67 -3.12 -13.30 24.07
CA PHE A 67 -2.61 -14.17 25.14
C PHE A 67 -1.09 -14.38 25.05
N LEU A 68 -0.54 -14.49 23.85
CA LEU A 68 0.88 -14.82 23.62
C LEU A 68 1.80 -13.61 23.64
N LEU A 69 1.33 -12.44 23.22
CA LEU A 69 2.13 -11.23 23.09
C LEU A 69 1.89 -10.29 24.27
N PRO A 70 2.94 -9.64 24.81
CA PRO A 70 2.76 -8.62 25.81
C PRO A 70 2.07 -7.39 25.20
N GLU A 71 1.05 -6.90 25.88
CA GLU A 71 0.34 -5.69 25.50
C GLU A 71 1.27 -4.46 25.58
N LEU A 72 1.33 -3.66 24.51
CA LEU A 72 2.16 -2.45 24.48
C LEU A 72 1.60 -1.31 25.34
N GLY A 73 0.29 -1.30 25.56
CA GLY A 73 -0.44 -0.23 26.22
C GLY A 73 -0.79 0.94 25.31
N GLN A 74 -1.77 1.74 25.75
CA GLN A 74 -2.30 2.87 24.98
C GLN A 74 -1.23 3.92 24.64
N ASP A 75 -0.29 4.18 25.54
CA ASP A 75 0.79 5.17 25.34
C ASP A 75 1.76 4.78 24.22
N ARG A 76 1.87 3.48 23.91
CA ARG A 76 2.78 2.94 22.88
C ARG A 76 2.04 2.41 21.66
N ALA A 77 0.72 2.59 21.57
CA ALA A 77 -0.08 2.16 20.43
C ALA A 77 0.33 2.85 19.10
N TYR A 78 1.06 3.97 19.17
CA TYR A 78 1.60 4.64 17.98
C TYR A 78 2.74 3.87 17.32
N VAL A 79 3.45 2.99 18.04
CA VAL A 79 4.64 2.28 17.55
C VAL A 79 4.31 1.46 16.30
N SER A 80 3.14 0.80 16.26
CA SER A 80 2.72 0.02 15.10
C SER A 80 2.41 0.91 13.87
N GLU A 81 1.95 2.15 14.07
CA GLU A 81 1.73 3.11 12.96
C GLU A 81 3.03 3.70 12.47
N THR A 82 3.96 4.00 13.37
CA THR A 82 5.28 4.49 12.99
C THR A 82 6.01 3.43 12.17
N SER A 83 5.96 2.16 12.58
CA SER A 83 6.52 1.04 11.83
C SER A 83 5.83 0.88 10.46
N PHE A 84 4.50 0.93 10.39
CA PHE A 84 3.79 0.88 9.11
C PHE A 84 4.14 2.05 8.19
N THR A 85 4.17 3.27 8.73
CA THR A 85 4.53 4.48 7.99
C THR A 85 5.96 4.39 7.47
N PHE A 86 6.88 3.84 8.25
CA PHE A 86 8.25 3.58 7.83
C PHE A 86 8.31 2.60 6.65
N ILE A 87 7.57 1.48 6.70
CA ILE A 87 7.49 0.51 5.59
C ILE A 87 6.89 1.18 4.34
N PHE A 88 5.78 1.91 4.51
CA PHE A 88 5.09 2.61 3.43
C PHE A 88 6.01 3.63 2.76
N ALA A 89 6.62 4.53 3.54
CA ALA A 89 7.52 5.56 3.04
C ALA A 89 8.75 4.95 2.37
N SER A 90 9.33 3.89 2.95
CA SER A 90 10.47 3.18 2.36
C SER A 90 10.13 2.57 1.00
N PHE A 91 8.93 2.01 0.83
CA PHE A 91 8.48 1.49 -0.45
C PHE A 91 8.28 2.61 -1.48
N VAL A 92 7.62 3.70 -1.11
CA VAL A 92 7.43 4.86 -2.00
C VAL A 92 8.78 5.44 -2.43
N LEU A 93 9.70 5.65 -1.49
CA LEU A 93 11.07 6.13 -1.78
C LEU A 93 11.81 5.17 -2.71
N TRP A 94 11.66 3.86 -2.50
CA TRP A 94 12.24 2.87 -3.41
C TRP A 94 11.64 2.94 -4.82
N THR A 95 10.35 3.23 -4.99
CA THR A 95 9.76 3.41 -6.33
C THR A 95 10.30 4.65 -7.04
N ILE A 96 10.76 5.66 -6.29
CA ILE A 96 11.34 6.90 -6.83
C ILE A 96 12.87 6.77 -7.05
N HIS A 97 13.53 5.86 -6.32
CA HIS A 97 14.98 5.60 -6.40
C HIS A 97 15.53 5.48 -7.84
N PRO A 98 14.87 4.80 -8.79
CA PRO A 98 15.41 4.66 -10.14
C PRO A 98 15.56 5.99 -10.89
N PHE A 99 14.76 7.02 -10.56
CA PHE A 99 14.92 8.38 -11.11
C PHE A 99 16.18 9.09 -10.57
N VAL A 100 16.63 8.72 -9.37
CA VAL A 100 17.79 9.33 -8.69
C VAL A 100 19.08 8.58 -9.03
N PHE A 101 19.05 7.25 -9.00
CA PHE A 101 20.25 6.40 -9.10
C PHE A 101 20.41 5.69 -10.45
N GLN A 102 19.59 6.02 -11.45
CA GLN A 102 19.75 5.67 -12.86
C GLN A 102 19.81 4.16 -13.22
N ASN A 103 19.38 3.29 -12.32
CA ASN A 103 19.26 1.85 -12.54
C ASN A 103 17.79 1.46 -12.68
N LYS A 104 17.19 1.75 -13.84
CA LYS A 104 15.82 1.30 -14.16
C LYS A 104 15.86 -0.06 -14.81
N LYS A 105 15.33 -1.04 -14.09
CA LYS A 105 14.93 -2.33 -14.68
C LYS A 105 13.47 -2.33 -15.10
N ILE A 106 12.62 -1.52 -14.45
CA ILE A 106 11.15 -1.51 -14.62
C ILE A 106 10.63 -0.09 -14.37
N TYR A 107 9.60 0.31 -15.11
CA TYR A 107 8.92 1.60 -14.98
C TYR A 107 8.05 1.69 -13.72
N THR A 108 8.06 2.87 -13.10
CA THR A 108 7.39 3.13 -11.82
C THR A 108 5.88 3.04 -11.95
N VAL A 109 5.34 3.57 -13.05
CA VAL A 109 3.90 3.54 -13.34
C VAL A 109 3.36 2.12 -13.41
N LEU A 110 4.10 1.19 -14.03
CA LEU A 110 3.68 -0.20 -14.18
C LEU A 110 3.66 -0.93 -12.83
N ILE A 111 4.64 -0.64 -11.96
CA ILE A 111 4.65 -1.14 -10.57
C ILE A 111 3.39 -0.67 -9.85
N TRP A 112 3.07 0.63 -9.92
CA TRP A 112 1.89 1.18 -9.25
C TRP A 112 0.57 0.68 -9.83
N CYS A 113 0.48 0.46 -11.14
CA CYS A 113 -0.68 -0.18 -11.77
C CYS A 113 -0.92 -1.60 -11.18
N ARG A 114 0.14 -2.39 -11.00
CA ARG A 114 0.05 -3.74 -10.39
C ARG A 114 -0.32 -3.67 -8.92
N VAL A 115 0.36 -2.80 -8.15
CA VAL A 115 0.08 -2.57 -6.74
C VAL A 115 -1.38 -2.18 -6.53
N LEU A 116 -1.90 -1.21 -7.31
CA LEU A 116 -3.30 -0.79 -7.24
C LEU A 116 -4.25 -1.94 -7.58
N ALA A 117 -3.96 -2.76 -8.60
CA ALA A 117 -4.79 -3.92 -8.91
C ALA A 117 -4.85 -4.93 -7.75
N TYR A 118 -3.71 -5.23 -7.10
CA TYR A 118 -3.68 -6.09 -5.92
C TYR A 118 -4.48 -5.47 -4.76
N LEU A 119 -4.30 -4.17 -4.51
CA LEU A 119 -4.98 -3.45 -3.43
C LEU A 119 -6.48 -3.44 -3.64
N VAL A 120 -6.96 -3.09 -4.83
CA VAL A 120 -8.40 -3.08 -5.16
C VAL A 120 -9.01 -4.45 -4.93
N ALA A 121 -8.40 -5.52 -5.45
CA ALA A 121 -8.93 -6.86 -5.26
C ALA A 121 -8.98 -7.28 -3.77
N CYS A 122 -7.92 -7.01 -3.01
CA CYS A 122 -7.91 -7.29 -1.57
C CYS A 122 -8.96 -6.48 -0.81
N GLN A 123 -9.12 -5.20 -1.17
CA GLN A 123 -10.06 -4.30 -0.52
C GLN A 123 -11.52 -4.62 -0.85
N ILE A 124 -11.83 -5.10 -2.06
CA ILE A 124 -13.16 -5.64 -2.38
C ILE A 124 -13.49 -6.79 -1.43
N LEU A 125 -12.59 -7.77 -1.30
CA LEU A 125 -12.78 -8.90 -0.38
C LEU A 125 -12.95 -8.42 1.06
N ARG A 126 -12.15 -7.44 1.47
CA ARG A 126 -12.22 -6.83 2.79
C ARG A 126 -13.57 -6.13 3.06
N ILE A 127 -14.10 -5.38 2.10
CA ILE A 127 -15.42 -4.75 2.22
C ILE A 127 -16.49 -5.82 2.46
N PHE A 128 -16.47 -6.91 1.69
CA PHE A 128 -17.41 -8.00 1.91
C PHE A 128 -17.30 -8.61 3.31
N THR A 129 -16.08 -8.84 3.83
CA THR A 129 -15.90 -9.47 5.14
C THR A 129 -16.43 -8.61 6.28
N PHE A 130 -16.02 -7.34 6.37
CA PHE A 130 -16.45 -6.50 7.49
C PHE A 130 -17.91 -6.01 7.40
N TYR A 131 -18.54 -6.01 6.22
CA TYR A 131 -19.98 -5.78 6.11
C TYR A 131 -20.81 -7.03 6.43
N SER A 132 -20.26 -8.23 6.21
CA SER A 132 -20.97 -9.49 6.46
C SER A 132 -21.06 -9.83 7.95
N THR A 133 -20.04 -9.50 8.73
CA THR A 133 -20.02 -9.79 10.18
C THR A 133 -19.39 -8.63 10.95
N HIS A 134 -20.12 -8.15 11.96
CA HIS A 134 -19.70 -7.00 12.76
C HIS A 134 -19.27 -7.50 14.13
N LEU A 135 -17.98 -7.32 14.43
CA LEU A 135 -17.38 -7.73 15.70
C LEU A 135 -16.85 -6.49 16.45
N PRO A 136 -16.78 -6.55 17.80
CA PRO A 136 -16.27 -5.45 18.62
C PRO A 136 -14.77 -5.26 18.34
N GLY A 137 -14.33 -4.01 18.22
CA GLY A 137 -12.96 -3.68 17.85
C GLY A 137 -12.04 -3.79 19.06
N PRO A 138 -10.80 -4.28 18.89
CA PRO A 138 -9.88 -4.53 20.01
C PRO A 138 -9.22 -3.26 20.55
N ASN A 139 -9.32 -2.15 19.82
CA ASN A 139 -8.60 -0.93 20.14
C ASN A 139 -9.24 -0.20 21.33
N TYR A 140 -8.41 0.34 22.22
CA TYR A 140 -8.83 1.03 23.45
C TYR A 140 -9.93 2.07 23.26
N HIS A 141 -9.87 2.83 22.16
CA HIS A 141 -10.86 3.89 21.90
C HIS A 141 -12.21 3.38 21.40
N CYS A 142 -12.32 2.08 21.09
CA CYS A 142 -13.55 1.41 20.66
C CYS A 142 -14.31 0.73 21.82
N HIS A 143 -13.75 0.75 23.03
CA HIS A 143 -14.40 0.15 24.20
C HIS A 143 -15.58 0.99 24.72
N GLU A 144 -16.47 0.34 25.48
CA GLU A 144 -17.59 1.01 26.14
C GLU A 144 -17.10 2.15 27.05
N GLY A 145 -17.78 3.30 27.00
CA GLY A 145 -17.41 4.50 27.76
C GLY A 145 -16.45 5.47 27.05
N SER A 146 -15.79 5.06 25.97
CA SER A 146 -15.02 5.98 25.12
C SER A 146 -15.94 6.89 24.29
N LYS A 147 -15.62 8.19 24.20
CA LYS A 147 -16.35 9.14 23.34
C LYS A 147 -16.19 8.85 21.83
N LEU A 148 -15.22 8.02 21.46
CA LEU A 148 -14.88 7.67 20.09
C LEU A 148 -15.37 6.27 19.69
N SER A 149 -16.04 5.53 20.58
CA SER A 149 -16.47 4.16 20.30
C SER A 149 -17.72 4.09 19.43
N ARG A 150 -18.57 5.13 19.46
CA ARG A 150 -19.72 5.26 18.55
C ARG A 150 -19.75 6.65 17.95
N LEU A 151 -19.79 6.69 16.62
CA LEU A 151 -20.16 7.93 15.93
C LEU A 151 -21.66 8.18 16.08
N PRO A 152 -22.08 9.45 16.29
CA PRO A 152 -23.49 9.79 16.27
C PRO A 152 -24.10 9.48 14.90
N HIS A 153 -25.40 9.20 14.85
CA HIS A 153 -26.08 8.92 13.58
C HIS A 153 -25.87 10.08 12.60
N PRO A 154 -25.45 9.82 11.34
CA PRO A 154 -25.07 10.88 10.41
C PRO A 154 -26.29 11.73 10.11
N LYS A 155 -26.15 13.06 10.24
CA LYS A 155 -27.28 13.99 10.02
C LYS A 155 -27.49 14.30 8.53
N SER A 156 -26.52 13.96 7.68
CA SER A 156 -26.55 14.17 6.23
C SER A 156 -25.64 13.18 5.51
N ALA A 157 -25.98 12.83 4.26
CA ALA A 157 -25.13 12.03 3.37
C ALA A 157 -23.76 12.68 3.12
N ILE A 158 -23.66 14.01 3.28
CA ILE A 158 -22.40 14.75 3.16
C ILE A 158 -21.43 14.39 4.29
N GLU A 159 -21.92 14.11 5.49
CA GLU A 159 -21.08 13.69 6.63
C GLU A 159 -20.48 12.30 6.41
N LEU A 160 -21.21 11.44 5.69
CA LEU A 160 -20.71 10.14 5.28
C LEU A 160 -19.61 10.31 4.21
N LEU A 161 -19.82 11.20 3.23
CA LEU A 161 -18.89 11.44 2.13
C LEU A 161 -17.64 12.24 2.54
N VAL A 162 -17.72 13.17 3.49
CA VAL A 162 -16.57 13.96 3.95
C VAL A 162 -15.80 13.17 5.01
N ILE A 163 -14.95 12.27 4.54
CA ILE A 163 -14.04 11.53 5.40
C ILE A 163 -12.93 12.48 5.85
N ASN A 164 -12.86 12.77 7.15
CA ASN A 164 -11.64 13.33 7.73
C ASN A 164 -10.56 12.26 7.66
N PHE A 165 -9.78 12.24 6.57
CA PHE A 165 -8.84 11.14 6.25
C PHE A 165 -7.95 10.76 7.44
N SER A 166 -7.36 11.74 8.14
CA SER A 166 -6.53 11.49 9.32
C SER A 166 -7.30 10.86 10.48
N ARG A 167 -8.55 11.27 10.69
CA ARG A 167 -9.38 10.75 11.79
C ARG A 167 -9.98 9.39 11.45
N GLY A 168 -10.44 9.18 10.21
CA GLY A 168 -11.00 7.91 9.76
C GLY A 168 -9.96 6.78 9.66
N VAL A 169 -8.71 7.11 9.33
CA VAL A 169 -7.62 6.13 9.27
C VAL A 169 -7.12 5.73 10.66
N ASN A 170 -7.05 6.67 11.61
CA ASN A 170 -6.46 6.43 12.93
C ASN A 170 -7.48 6.06 14.02
N TYR A 171 -8.74 6.47 13.88
CA TYR A 171 -9.80 6.30 14.89
C TYR A 171 -11.02 5.56 14.31
N GLY A 172 -10.80 4.69 13.33
CA GLY A 172 -11.82 3.76 12.83
C GLY A 172 -12.06 2.63 13.83
N CYS A 173 -13.33 2.36 14.17
CA CYS A 173 -13.77 1.28 15.04
C CYS A 173 -14.58 0.28 14.22
N GLY A 174 -14.39 -1.00 14.54
CA GLY A 174 -14.91 -2.13 13.78
C GLY A 174 -13.82 -3.18 13.62
N ASP A 175 -14.23 -4.42 13.47
CA ASP A 175 -13.29 -5.55 13.38
C ASP A 175 -12.53 -5.62 12.05
N LEU A 176 -12.98 -4.90 11.01
CA LEU A 176 -12.22 -4.62 9.79
C LEU A 176 -11.39 -5.80 9.21
N ILE A 177 -11.86 -7.05 9.37
CA ILE A 177 -11.21 -8.24 8.81
C ILE A 177 -11.07 -8.01 7.30
N PHE A 178 -9.91 -8.14 6.68
CA PHE A 178 -8.57 -8.37 7.23
C PHE A 178 -7.72 -7.09 7.19
N SER A 179 -6.70 -6.99 8.04
CA SER A 179 -5.98 -5.72 8.36
C SER A 179 -5.40 -4.98 7.14
N SER A 180 -5.54 -3.65 7.12
CA SER A 180 -5.15 -2.79 5.99
C SER A 180 -3.65 -2.59 5.97
N HIS A 181 -3.09 -2.34 7.15
CA HIS A 181 -1.66 -2.27 7.36
C HIS A 181 -0.98 -3.52 6.82
N MET A 182 -1.56 -4.71 7.07
CA MET A 182 -1.05 -5.96 6.54
C MET A 182 -1.24 -6.11 5.03
N ILE A 183 -2.39 -5.71 4.47
CA ILE A 183 -2.59 -5.65 3.01
C ILE A 183 -1.48 -4.85 2.34
N PHE A 184 -1.30 -3.60 2.74
CA PHE A 184 -0.29 -2.71 2.15
C PHE A 184 1.12 -3.26 2.38
N THR A 185 1.45 -3.69 3.60
CA THR A 185 2.78 -4.22 3.93
C THR A 185 3.13 -5.44 3.07
N ILE A 186 2.25 -6.44 2.99
CA ILE A 186 2.53 -7.67 2.23
C ILE A 186 2.59 -7.37 0.73
N VAL A 187 1.68 -6.54 0.19
CA VAL A 187 1.72 -6.14 -1.23
C VAL A 187 3.05 -5.44 -1.56
N PHE A 188 3.50 -4.51 -0.72
CA PHE A 188 4.76 -3.78 -0.92
C PHE A 188 5.98 -4.70 -0.81
N VAL A 189 6.04 -5.52 0.24
CA VAL A 189 7.17 -6.44 0.44
C VAL A 189 7.25 -7.48 -0.67
N ARG A 190 6.12 -8.04 -1.14
CA ARG A 190 6.11 -8.96 -2.30
C ARG A 190 6.55 -8.26 -3.58
N THR A 191 6.06 -7.05 -3.82
CA THR A 191 6.43 -6.25 -5.01
C THR A 191 7.93 -5.94 -4.99
N PHE A 192 8.45 -5.51 -3.84
CA PHE A 192 9.87 -5.30 -3.63
C PHE A 192 10.70 -6.59 -3.76
N HIS A 193 10.18 -7.72 -3.28
CA HIS A 193 10.85 -9.01 -3.43
C HIS A 193 10.97 -9.43 -4.90
N LYS A 194 9.94 -9.19 -5.72
CA LYS A 194 9.91 -9.50 -7.15
C LYS A 194 10.87 -8.61 -7.95
N TYR A 195 10.87 -7.31 -7.69
CA TYR A 195 11.54 -6.31 -8.54
C TYR A 195 12.83 -5.73 -7.96
N GLY A 196 13.01 -5.80 -6.65
CA GLY A 196 14.23 -5.37 -5.97
C GLY A 196 15.43 -6.26 -6.35
N THR A 197 16.63 -5.71 -6.25
CA THR A 197 17.88 -6.40 -6.61
C THR A 197 18.63 -6.94 -5.39
N ASN A 198 18.65 -6.18 -4.29
CA ASN A 198 19.47 -6.50 -3.11
C ASN A 198 18.82 -7.58 -2.22
N ARG A 199 19.47 -8.73 -2.09
CA ARG A 199 18.99 -9.87 -1.28
C ARG A 199 18.85 -9.53 0.21
N CYS A 200 19.79 -8.78 0.79
CA CYS A 200 19.75 -8.44 2.20
C CYS A 200 18.54 -7.55 2.52
N ILE A 201 18.26 -6.56 1.68
CA ILE A 201 17.10 -5.67 1.86
C ILE A 201 15.79 -6.46 1.68
N LYS A 202 15.75 -7.47 0.79
CA LYS A 202 14.57 -8.35 0.65
C LYS A 202 14.29 -9.12 1.93
N GLN A 203 15.33 -9.68 2.57
CA GLN A 203 15.16 -10.40 3.83
C GLN A 203 14.73 -9.45 4.96
N LEU A 204 15.33 -8.25 5.02
CA LEU A 204 14.93 -7.21 5.96
C LEU A 204 13.46 -6.80 5.75
N ALA A 205 13.01 -6.64 4.50
CA ALA A 205 11.63 -6.29 4.20
C ALA A 205 10.63 -7.36 4.69
N TRP A 206 10.96 -8.65 4.51
CA TRP A 206 10.16 -9.75 5.06
C TRP A 206 10.18 -9.78 6.58
N LEU A 207 11.34 -9.56 7.21
CA LEU A 207 11.46 -9.45 8.66
C LEU A 207 10.59 -8.31 9.20
N LEU A 208 10.62 -7.14 8.55
CA LEU A 208 9.79 -5.99 8.91
C LEU A 208 8.29 -6.30 8.78
N ALA A 209 7.87 -7.07 7.77
CA ALA A 209 6.47 -7.51 7.66
C ALA A 209 6.04 -8.42 8.82
N VAL A 210 6.92 -9.33 9.26
CA VAL A 210 6.67 -10.20 10.41
C VAL A 210 6.63 -9.38 11.71
N VAL A 211 7.59 -8.48 11.91
CA VAL A 211 7.61 -7.57 13.07
C VAL A 211 6.36 -6.69 13.09
N GLN A 212 5.94 -6.14 11.94
CA GLN A 212 4.71 -5.36 11.82
C GLN A 212 3.48 -6.17 12.21
N SER A 213 3.43 -7.46 11.84
CA SER A 213 2.34 -8.37 12.21
C SER A 213 2.20 -8.46 13.73
N PHE A 214 3.32 -8.70 14.43
CA PHE A 214 3.33 -8.77 15.89
C PHE A 214 3.00 -7.43 16.54
N LEU A 215 3.55 -6.32 16.04
CA LEU A 215 3.30 -4.99 16.59
C LEU A 215 1.84 -4.57 16.48
N ILE A 216 1.14 -4.95 15.41
CA ILE A 216 -0.30 -4.65 15.22
C ILE A 216 -1.15 -5.39 16.24
N VAL A 217 -0.85 -6.67 16.49
CA VAL A 217 -1.57 -7.48 17.47
C VAL A 217 -1.26 -6.98 18.88
N ALA A 218 0.01 -6.76 19.20
CA ALA A 218 0.44 -6.31 20.52
C ALA A 218 0.00 -4.86 20.87
N SER A 219 -0.34 -4.04 19.87
CA SER A 219 -0.97 -2.72 20.07
C SER A 219 -2.50 -2.77 20.15
N HIS A 220 -3.09 -3.97 20.17
CA HIS A 220 -4.53 -4.23 20.19
C HIS A 220 -5.29 -3.46 19.09
N LYS A 221 -4.66 -3.25 17.93
CA LYS A 221 -5.32 -2.56 16.79
C LYS A 221 -6.19 -3.48 15.98
N HIS A 222 -5.79 -4.74 15.88
CA HIS A 222 -6.43 -5.79 15.14
C HIS A 222 -6.30 -7.09 15.91
N TYR A 223 -7.25 -7.99 15.71
CA TYR A 223 -7.12 -9.34 16.24
C TYR A 223 -6.12 -10.15 15.41
N THR A 224 -5.67 -11.28 15.96
CA THR A 224 -4.75 -12.17 15.25
C THR A 224 -5.36 -12.70 13.96
N VAL A 225 -6.67 -12.92 13.94
CA VAL A 225 -7.40 -13.36 12.74
C VAL A 225 -7.23 -12.37 11.59
N ASP A 226 -7.28 -11.05 11.84
CA ASP A 226 -7.12 -10.03 10.81
C ASP A 226 -5.76 -10.10 10.13
N VAL A 227 -4.73 -10.43 10.91
CA VAL A 227 -3.35 -10.51 10.45
C VAL A 227 -3.13 -11.82 9.69
N VAL A 228 -3.57 -12.95 10.24
CA VAL A 228 -3.44 -14.27 9.60
C VAL A 228 -4.21 -14.33 8.29
N VAL A 229 -5.45 -13.82 8.27
CA VAL A 229 -6.28 -13.76 7.07
C VAL A 229 -5.62 -12.89 5.99
N ALA A 230 -5.00 -11.77 6.38
CA ALA A 230 -4.25 -10.94 5.44
C ALA A 230 -3.07 -11.70 4.82
N TRP A 231 -2.31 -12.46 5.62
CA TRP A 231 -1.17 -13.23 5.15
C TRP A 231 -1.55 -14.20 4.03
N TYR A 232 -2.54 -15.06 4.20
CA TYR A 232 -2.87 -15.99 3.11
C TYR A 232 -3.65 -15.33 1.97
N THR A 233 -4.58 -14.41 2.27
CA THR A 233 -5.47 -13.81 1.25
C THR A 233 -4.68 -12.95 0.27
N VAL A 234 -3.78 -12.10 0.76
CA VAL A 234 -2.97 -11.23 -0.12
C VAL A 234 -2.05 -12.06 -1.00
N ASN A 235 -1.40 -13.09 -0.45
CA ASN A 235 -0.56 -13.99 -1.23
C ASN A 235 -1.37 -14.71 -2.32
N LEU A 236 -2.58 -15.18 -2.00
CA LEU A 236 -3.46 -15.84 -2.95
C LEU A 236 -3.95 -14.90 -4.06
N VAL A 237 -4.40 -13.70 -3.69
CA VAL A 237 -4.87 -12.67 -4.63
C VAL A 237 -3.76 -12.26 -5.58
N THR A 238 -2.56 -11.96 -5.06
CA THR A 238 -1.41 -11.60 -5.92
C THR A 238 -1.04 -12.73 -6.88
N PHE A 239 -1.09 -13.99 -6.44
CA PHE A 239 -0.86 -15.15 -7.31
C PHE A 239 -1.89 -15.26 -8.44
N PHE A 240 -3.18 -15.12 -8.14
CA PHE A 240 -4.23 -15.19 -9.16
C PHE A 240 -4.17 -14.04 -10.16
N ILE A 241 -3.92 -12.83 -9.68
CA ILE A 241 -3.80 -11.63 -10.52
C ILE A 241 -2.60 -11.77 -11.46
N ASP A 242 -1.44 -12.21 -10.94
CA ASP A 242 -0.26 -12.46 -11.77
C ASP A 242 -0.49 -13.52 -12.83
N LYS A 243 -1.23 -14.59 -12.50
CA LYS A 243 -1.54 -15.67 -13.45
C LYS A 243 -2.59 -15.27 -14.50
N LYS A 244 -3.57 -14.44 -14.15
CA LYS A 244 -4.63 -13.99 -15.06
C LYS A 244 -4.26 -12.78 -15.91
N LEU A 245 -3.22 -12.03 -15.54
CA LEU A 245 -2.72 -10.88 -16.32
C LEU A 245 -1.34 -11.13 -16.96
N PRO A 246 -1.10 -12.26 -17.68
CA PRO A 246 0.19 -12.49 -18.34
C PRO A 246 0.42 -11.50 -19.49
N GLY A 247 -0.65 -10.92 -20.07
CA GLY A 247 -0.57 -9.92 -21.15
C GLY A 247 0.09 -8.60 -20.75
N TRP A 248 0.32 -8.36 -19.46
CA TRP A 248 1.11 -7.21 -19.00
C TRP A 248 2.61 -7.45 -19.16
N HIS A 249 3.07 -8.70 -19.00
CA HIS A 249 4.46 -9.05 -19.22
C HIS A 249 4.87 -8.96 -20.69
N SER A 250 3.98 -9.31 -21.63
CA SER A 250 4.25 -9.17 -23.07
C SER A 250 4.18 -7.72 -23.56
N LYS A 251 3.29 -6.90 -22.98
CA LYS A 251 3.29 -5.46 -23.22
C LYS A 251 4.52 -4.79 -22.61
N GLU A 252 4.91 -5.16 -21.39
CA GLU A 252 6.14 -4.71 -20.75
C GLU A 252 7.38 -5.00 -21.59
N SER A 253 7.54 -6.23 -22.11
CA SER A 253 8.72 -6.57 -22.92
C SER A 253 8.78 -5.77 -24.22
N ASN A 254 7.65 -5.57 -24.89
CA ASN A 254 7.58 -4.76 -26.11
C ASN A 254 7.86 -3.28 -25.84
N TRP A 255 7.36 -2.75 -24.71
CA TRP A 255 7.61 -1.36 -24.32
C TRP A 255 9.03 -1.14 -23.81
N GLU A 256 9.60 -2.05 -23.05
CA GLU A 256 11.00 -2.01 -22.64
C GLU A 256 11.91 -2.04 -23.88
N GLN A 257 11.59 -2.86 -24.89
CA GLN A 257 12.29 -2.82 -26.17
C GLN A 257 12.14 -1.49 -26.90
N ASN A 258 10.92 -0.99 -27.08
CA ASN A 258 10.66 0.26 -27.80
C ASN A 258 11.25 1.49 -27.08
N ALA A 259 11.11 1.56 -25.76
CA ALA A 259 11.65 2.66 -24.98
C ALA A 259 13.18 2.61 -24.87
N SER A 260 13.78 1.41 -24.87
CA SER A 260 15.24 1.27 -24.98
C SER A 260 15.73 1.75 -26.35
N LEU A 261 14.98 1.47 -27.42
CA LEU A 261 15.27 1.96 -28.77
C LEU A 261 15.10 3.49 -28.87
N ASP A 262 14.07 4.06 -28.27
CA ASP A 262 13.84 5.52 -28.26
C ASP A 262 14.91 6.27 -27.45
N VAL A 263 15.32 5.71 -26.31
CA VAL A 263 16.43 6.26 -25.53
C VAL A 263 17.76 6.10 -26.28
N ALA A 264 17.98 4.96 -26.95
CA ALA A 264 19.16 4.75 -27.78
C ALA A 264 19.20 5.74 -28.95
N ALA A 265 18.09 5.91 -29.67
CA ALA A 265 17.92 6.87 -30.76
C ALA A 265 18.20 8.31 -30.31
N ALA A 266 17.61 8.73 -29.18
CA ALA A 266 17.86 10.03 -28.58
C ALA A 266 19.30 10.23 -28.10
N THR A 267 20.05 9.15 -27.84
CA THR A 267 21.49 9.24 -27.55
C THR A 267 22.39 9.20 -28.79
N SER A 268 21.95 8.56 -29.89
CA SER A 268 22.70 8.49 -31.15
C SER A 268 22.54 9.73 -32.03
N ASP A 269 21.37 10.37 -32.07
CA ASP A 269 21.15 11.64 -32.79
C ASP A 269 21.91 12.84 -32.19
N LEU A 270 22.63 12.64 -31.09
CA LEU A 270 23.39 13.65 -30.34
C LEU A 270 24.89 13.34 -30.25
N LEU A 271 25.38 12.34 -30.98
CA LEU A 271 26.80 12.02 -31.19
C LEU A 271 27.32 12.46 -32.57
N LEU A 272 26.45 12.99 -33.42
CA LEU A 272 26.78 13.82 -34.60
C LEU A 272 26.63 15.31 -34.23
#